data_AF-A0A520AHH9-F1
#
_entry.id   AF-A0A520AHH9-F1
#
_cell.length_a   1.000
_cell.length_b   1.000
_cell.length_c   1.000
_cell.angle_alpha   90.00
_cell.angle_beta   90.00
_cell.angle_gamma   90.00
#
_symmetry.space_group_name_H-M   'P 1'
#
loop_
_entity.id
_entity.type
_entity.pdbx_description
1 polymer ?
#
loop_
_entity_poly.entity_id
_entity_poly.type
_entity_poly.pdbx_seq_one_letter_code
_entity_poly.pdbx_strand_id
1 'polypeptide(L)'
;MIKFSFTLAIAFTAANLFALGNVQAQPSLGKEVKFKKHVITNEFISEGSAVGDINKDGKLDIIAGAYWFEAPTWKQHEIAKPVKKYDWKVEYSNSFLNHAMDINQDGWIDVIRIDFPGEAAVWYENPKGKEELWKEHPLYASVGNESPRFVDMDGDGRIDLLCNDSKGNRMVWLESPKKKGALDWTVHVISDVKDRATHQFTHGLGYADMNKDGKPDVITRTGWWEGPANIQAEGNWTWHPADLGEDCSQMYAMDLDKDGDVDVISASAHNFGIWWHEQVVDAQGGVTWKHHEILKSFSQTHGLGLVDMNRDGNLDLVTGKRFFAHHGHDPGEYDPAVLYWFEYKPGKTPTWIPHEIDNDSGNGLQTNAIDMNKDKLVDIVVSNKKGVFFFEQIK
;
A
#
# COMPACT_ATOMS: atom_id res chain seq x y z
N MET A 1 -83.40 15.99 -22.66
CA MET A 1 -83.52 17.33 -22.03
C MET A 1 -82.14 17.95 -22.01
N ILE A 2 -81.81 18.76 -23.02
CA ILE A 2 -81.80 20.24 -23.01
C ILE A 2 -80.61 20.80 -22.20
N LYS A 3 -79.81 21.56 -22.95
CA LYS A 3 -78.56 22.29 -22.66
C LYS A 3 -78.64 23.21 -21.43
N PHE A 4 -77.50 23.54 -20.84
CA PHE A 4 -76.97 24.92 -20.84
C PHE A 4 -75.44 24.93 -20.76
N SER A 5 -74.87 25.90 -21.46
CA SER A 5 -73.45 26.23 -21.61
C SER A 5 -73.23 27.58 -20.96
N PHE A 6 -72.07 27.81 -20.34
CA PHE A 6 -71.49 29.16 -20.22
C PHE A 6 -69.96 29.09 -20.21
N THR A 7 -69.38 30.10 -20.84
CA THR A 7 -67.99 30.29 -21.27
C THR A 7 -67.32 31.37 -20.42
N LEU A 8 -66.02 31.24 -20.12
CA LEU A 8 -64.97 32.30 -19.99
C LEU A 8 -63.73 31.66 -19.33
N ALA A 9 -62.49 32.13 -19.45
CA ALA A 9 -61.65 32.70 -20.51
C ALA A 9 -60.22 32.77 -19.90
N ILE A 10 -59.20 32.39 -20.69
CA ILE A 10 -57.85 32.98 -20.81
C ILE A 10 -57.04 33.28 -19.51
N ALA A 11 -55.85 32.66 -19.38
CA ALA A 11 -54.58 33.40 -19.34
C ALA A 11 -53.35 32.46 -19.43
N PHE A 12 -52.38 32.89 -20.23
CA PHE A 12 -51.11 32.25 -20.54
C PHE A 12 -50.02 32.65 -19.52
N THR A 13 -48.98 31.81 -19.50
CA THR A 13 -47.56 32.05 -19.08
C THR A 13 -47.22 32.39 -17.63
N ALA A 14 -46.44 31.50 -17.01
CA ALA A 14 -45.23 31.89 -16.28
C ALA A 14 -44.15 30.84 -16.51
N ALA A 15 -43.11 31.22 -17.26
CA ALA A 15 -41.89 30.45 -17.40
C ALA A 15 -41.08 30.58 -16.10
N ASN A 16 -40.81 29.46 -15.42
CA ASN A 16 -39.82 29.44 -14.35
C ASN A 16 -38.43 29.33 -14.97
N LEU A 17 -37.72 30.46 -15.02
CA LEU A 17 -36.27 30.49 -15.17
C LEU A 17 -35.65 29.74 -13.98
N PHE A 18 -35.08 28.56 -14.23
CA PHE A 18 -34.07 28.01 -13.33
C PHE A 18 -32.80 28.84 -13.52
N ALA A 19 -32.49 29.69 -12.55
CA ALA A 19 -31.16 30.25 -12.41
C ALA A 19 -30.20 29.09 -12.12
N LEU A 20 -29.43 28.67 -13.13
CA LEU A 20 -28.22 27.88 -12.95
C LEU A 20 -27.23 28.75 -12.16
N GLY A 21 -27.30 28.65 -10.84
CA GLY A 21 -26.24 29.14 -9.98
C GLY A 21 -25.00 28.30 -10.26
N ASN A 22 -24.02 28.89 -10.92
CA ASN A 22 -22.64 28.41 -10.91
C ASN A 22 -22.16 28.43 -9.46
N VAL A 23 -22.35 27.32 -8.73
CA VAL A 23 -21.63 27.07 -7.50
C VAL A 23 -20.23 26.69 -7.93
N GLN A 24 -19.40 27.69 -8.12
CA GLN A 24 -17.97 27.50 -8.21
C GLN A 24 -17.55 27.02 -6.81
N ALA A 25 -17.31 25.71 -6.68
CA ALA A 25 -16.79 25.13 -5.45
C ALA A 25 -15.53 25.92 -5.10
N GLN A 26 -15.58 26.66 -3.98
CA GLN A 26 -14.36 27.21 -3.41
C GLN A 26 -13.44 26.02 -3.12
N PRO A 27 -12.16 26.07 -3.52
CA PRO A 27 -11.19 25.10 -3.03
C PRO A 27 -11.25 25.17 -1.51
N SER A 28 -11.68 24.08 -0.85
CA SER A 28 -11.50 23.98 0.58
C SER A 28 -10.00 24.07 0.81
N LEU A 29 -9.53 25.12 1.48
CA LEU A 29 -8.22 25.12 2.09
C LEU A 29 -8.12 23.80 2.87
N GLY A 30 -7.21 22.91 2.44
CA GLY A 30 -7.00 21.62 3.09
C GLY A 30 -6.86 21.87 4.59
N LYS A 31 -7.59 21.10 5.39
CA LYS A 31 -7.51 21.25 6.85
C LYS A 31 -6.08 20.95 7.27
N GLU A 32 -5.53 21.77 8.17
CA GLU A 32 -4.23 21.52 8.76
C GLU A 32 -4.23 20.13 9.40
N VAL A 33 -3.35 19.23 8.93
CA VAL A 33 -3.21 17.86 9.43
C VAL A 33 -2.18 17.84 10.55
N LYS A 34 -2.56 17.31 11.72
CA LYS A 34 -1.68 17.17 12.88
C LYS A 34 -1.74 15.76 13.42
N PHE A 35 -0.64 15.31 14.00
CA PHE A 35 -0.53 13.99 14.60
C PHE A 35 -0.11 14.05 16.05
N LYS A 36 -0.65 13.12 16.84
CA LYS A 36 -0.12 12.75 18.14
C LYS A 36 0.70 11.46 17.99
N LYS A 37 2.00 11.54 18.26
CA LYS A 37 2.90 10.38 18.28
C LYS A 37 2.68 9.53 19.53
N HIS A 38 2.50 8.23 19.32
CA HIS A 38 2.53 7.19 20.33
C HIS A 38 3.71 6.26 20.02
N VAL A 39 4.64 6.14 20.97
CA VAL A 39 5.74 5.17 20.87
C VAL A 39 5.24 3.86 21.45
N ILE A 40 5.02 2.86 20.60
CA ILE A 40 4.53 1.54 21.00
C ILE A 40 5.68 0.75 21.63
N THR A 41 6.83 0.74 20.94
CA THR A 41 8.10 0.23 21.47
C THR A 41 9.26 0.86 20.72
N ASN A 42 10.43 0.96 21.35
CA ASN A 42 11.68 1.35 20.70
C ASN A 42 12.57 0.13 20.37
N GLU A 43 12.07 -1.09 20.58
CA GLU A 43 12.80 -2.30 20.22
C GLU A 43 12.66 -2.61 18.73
N PHE A 44 13.78 -2.94 18.07
CA PHE A 44 13.73 -3.43 16.69
C PHE A 44 13.17 -4.87 16.66
N ILE A 45 11.92 -4.99 16.22
CA ILE A 45 11.19 -6.26 16.15
C ILE A 45 10.79 -6.66 14.73
N SER A 46 10.55 -5.68 13.85
CA SER A 46 10.10 -5.89 12.48
C SER A 46 10.41 -4.67 11.61
N GLU A 47 10.60 -4.88 10.32
CA GLU A 47 10.71 -3.80 9.32
C GLU A 47 9.35 -3.41 8.73
N GLY A 48 8.29 -4.12 9.08
CA GLY A 48 6.93 -3.88 8.60
C GLY A 48 5.92 -4.04 9.74
N SER A 49 4.66 -3.74 9.49
CA SER A 49 3.61 -3.88 10.50
C SER A 49 2.27 -4.14 9.82
N ALA A 50 1.33 -4.69 10.57
CA ALA A 50 -0.06 -4.80 10.14
C ALA A 50 -0.99 -4.27 11.23
N VAL A 51 -2.26 -4.11 10.89
CA VAL A 51 -3.31 -3.73 11.84
C VAL A 51 -4.53 -4.62 11.68
N GLY A 52 -5.22 -4.91 12.78
CA GLY A 52 -6.42 -5.76 12.76
C GLY A 52 -7.07 -5.84 14.14
N ASP A 53 -8.36 -6.15 14.20
CA ASP A 53 -9.06 -6.41 15.47
C ASP A 53 -8.76 -7.85 15.92
N ILE A 54 -7.68 -8.03 16.67
CA ILE A 54 -7.10 -9.34 16.97
C ILE A 54 -7.88 -10.06 18.07
N ASN A 55 -8.43 -9.30 19.02
CA ASN A 55 -9.15 -9.81 20.18
C ASN A 55 -10.68 -9.67 20.06
N LYS A 56 -11.21 -9.13 18.95
CA LYS A 56 -12.64 -8.87 18.70
C LYS A 56 -13.28 -7.89 19.67
N ASP A 57 -12.52 -6.94 20.18
CA ASP A 57 -13.04 -5.89 21.05
C ASP A 57 -13.56 -4.67 20.27
N GLY A 58 -13.43 -4.70 18.94
CA GLY A 58 -13.89 -3.66 18.03
C GLY A 58 -12.87 -2.53 17.83
N LYS A 59 -11.66 -2.64 18.36
CA LYS A 59 -10.55 -1.70 18.12
C LYS A 59 -9.49 -2.37 17.23
N LEU A 60 -8.78 -1.57 16.45
CA LEU A 60 -7.66 -2.08 15.67
C LEU A 60 -6.42 -2.15 16.56
N ASP A 61 -5.82 -3.32 16.63
CA ASP A 61 -4.54 -3.60 17.26
C ASP A 61 -3.39 -3.48 16.25
N ILE A 62 -2.16 -3.37 16.75
CA ILE A 62 -0.96 -3.29 15.92
C ILE A 62 -0.20 -4.61 15.97
N ILE A 63 0.28 -5.10 14.84
CA ILE A 63 1.06 -6.32 14.71
C ILE A 63 2.46 -5.97 14.18
N ALA A 64 3.50 -6.50 14.80
CA ALA A 64 4.88 -6.38 14.33
C ALA A 64 5.69 -7.62 14.71
N GLY A 65 6.04 -8.43 13.71
CA GLY A 65 6.84 -9.64 13.89
C GLY A 65 6.19 -10.66 14.81
N ALA A 66 6.85 -10.97 15.93
CA ALA A 66 6.41 -11.98 16.88
C ALA A 66 5.35 -11.46 17.89
N TYR A 67 4.88 -10.22 17.75
CA TYR A 67 4.02 -9.57 18.74
C TYR A 67 2.81 -8.90 18.12
N TRP A 68 1.75 -8.78 18.93
CA TRP A 68 0.68 -7.81 18.72
C TRP A 68 0.54 -6.90 19.95
N PHE A 69 0.01 -5.70 19.76
CA PHE A 69 -0.12 -4.65 20.76
C PHE A 69 -1.58 -4.22 20.88
N GLU A 70 -2.17 -4.51 22.04
CA GLU A 70 -3.61 -4.37 22.31
C GLU A 70 -4.04 -2.91 22.51
N ALA A 71 -4.90 -2.42 21.63
CA ALA A 71 -5.45 -1.07 21.74
C ALA A 71 -6.44 -0.94 22.93
N PRO A 72 -6.51 0.23 23.60
CA PRO A 72 -5.72 1.45 23.38
C PRO A 72 -4.49 1.53 24.29
N THR A 73 -4.25 0.52 25.14
CA THR A 73 -3.14 0.55 26.11
C THR A 73 -1.81 0.16 25.50
N TRP A 74 -1.83 -0.41 24.29
CA TRP A 74 -0.70 -0.98 23.57
C TRP A 74 0.01 -2.07 24.38
N LYS A 75 -0.76 -2.84 25.15
CA LYS A 75 -0.23 -3.97 25.91
C LYS A 75 0.32 -5.00 24.93
N GLN A 76 1.59 -5.35 25.07
CA GLN A 76 2.25 -6.32 24.22
C GLN A 76 1.83 -7.76 24.56
N HIS A 77 1.61 -8.55 23.51
CA HIS A 77 1.31 -9.99 23.58
C HIS A 77 2.16 -10.75 22.55
N GLU A 78 2.52 -11.99 22.87
CA GLU A 78 3.30 -12.86 21.97
C GLU A 78 2.37 -13.61 21.00
N ILE A 79 2.63 -13.47 19.70
CA ILE A 79 2.10 -14.34 18.64
C ILE A 79 2.93 -15.62 18.61
N ALA A 80 4.24 -15.47 18.57
CA ALA A 80 5.21 -16.56 18.55
C ALA A 80 6.37 -16.23 19.50
N LYS A 81 7.16 -17.24 19.88
CA LYS A 81 8.36 -16.96 20.67
C LYS A 81 9.32 -16.10 19.85
N PRO A 82 9.81 -14.96 20.36
CA PRO A 82 10.81 -14.17 19.66
C PRO A 82 12.08 -15.01 19.49
N VAL A 83 12.63 -15.02 18.28
CA VAL A 83 13.83 -15.82 17.98
C VAL A 83 15.04 -15.29 18.74
N LYS A 84 15.17 -13.95 18.80
CA LYS A 84 16.21 -13.21 19.52
C LYS A 84 15.83 -11.73 19.59
N LYS A 85 16.64 -10.94 20.31
CA LYS A 85 16.69 -9.49 20.10
C LYS A 85 17.65 -9.19 18.95
N TYR A 86 17.25 -8.29 18.05
CA TYR A 86 18.07 -7.88 16.91
C TYR A 86 18.90 -6.64 17.24
N ASP A 87 20.18 -6.66 16.87
CA ASP A 87 20.99 -5.44 16.82
C ASP A 87 20.74 -4.72 15.50
N TRP A 88 19.97 -3.63 15.55
CA TRP A 88 19.59 -2.85 14.38
C TRP A 88 20.78 -2.34 13.56
N LYS A 89 21.96 -2.21 14.17
CA LYS A 89 23.17 -1.70 13.49
C LYS A 89 23.72 -2.68 12.47
N VAL A 90 23.55 -3.98 12.69
CA VAL A 90 24.26 -5.03 11.94
C VAL A 90 23.36 -6.20 11.54
N GLU A 91 22.11 -6.23 11.99
CA GLU A 91 21.17 -7.32 11.71
C GLU A 91 19.90 -6.82 11.01
N TYR A 92 19.22 -7.76 10.36
CA TYR A 92 17.85 -7.62 9.91
C TYR A 92 16.94 -8.45 10.82
N SER A 93 15.68 -8.03 10.95
CA SER A 93 14.65 -8.86 11.58
C SER A 93 14.24 -10.00 10.64
N ASN A 94 13.58 -11.03 11.17
CA ASN A 94 12.96 -12.09 10.37
C ASN A 94 11.51 -11.75 9.96
N SER A 95 11.14 -10.47 10.01
CA SER A 95 9.80 -9.97 9.73
C SER A 95 9.93 -8.70 8.92
N PHE A 96 9.95 -8.85 7.60
CA PHE A 96 10.07 -7.74 6.67
C PHE A 96 8.72 -7.07 6.45
N LEU A 97 7.66 -7.86 6.21
CA LEU A 97 6.29 -7.38 6.04
C LEU A 97 5.36 -8.21 6.93
N ASN A 98 4.25 -7.60 7.33
CA ASN A 98 3.17 -8.29 8.03
C ASN A 98 1.84 -7.99 7.33
N HIS A 99 0.90 -8.92 7.37
CA HIS A 99 -0.48 -8.67 6.95
C HIS A 99 -1.45 -9.34 7.91
N ALA A 100 -2.66 -8.79 8.02
CA ALA A 100 -3.67 -9.27 8.95
C ALA A 100 -4.98 -9.50 8.20
N MET A 101 -5.48 -10.74 8.23
CA MET A 101 -6.73 -11.12 7.56
C MET A 101 -7.28 -12.42 8.17
N ASP A 102 -8.58 -12.67 7.99
CA ASP A 102 -9.19 -13.97 8.34
C ASP A 102 -8.89 -15.01 7.24
N ILE A 103 -7.77 -15.71 7.37
CA ILE A 103 -7.24 -16.62 6.33
C ILE A 103 -8.12 -17.86 6.22
N ASN A 104 -8.43 -18.48 7.36
CA ASN A 104 -9.18 -19.73 7.42
C ASN A 104 -10.73 -19.53 7.45
N GLN A 105 -11.20 -18.28 7.43
CA GLN A 105 -12.61 -17.88 7.46
C GLN A 105 -13.37 -18.35 8.71
N ASP A 106 -12.70 -18.37 9.86
CA ASP A 106 -13.31 -18.69 11.15
C ASP A 106 -13.81 -17.45 11.91
N GLY A 107 -13.63 -16.28 11.31
CA GLY A 107 -14.04 -14.98 11.80
C GLY A 107 -12.99 -14.30 12.66
N TRP A 108 -11.83 -14.89 12.95
CA TRP A 108 -10.74 -14.27 13.70
C TRP A 108 -9.63 -13.81 12.75
N ILE A 109 -8.99 -12.69 13.07
CA ILE A 109 -7.90 -12.15 12.27
C ILE A 109 -6.62 -12.95 12.57
N ASP A 110 -6.09 -13.58 11.54
CA ASP A 110 -4.79 -14.25 11.51
C ASP A 110 -3.69 -13.29 11.05
N VAL A 111 -2.42 -13.68 11.21
CA VAL A 111 -1.26 -12.85 10.87
C VAL A 111 -0.36 -13.54 9.87
N ILE A 112 -0.11 -12.92 8.73
CA ILE A 112 0.93 -13.30 7.77
C ILE A 112 2.22 -12.57 8.13
N ARG A 113 3.35 -13.30 8.11
CA ARG A 113 4.71 -12.74 8.22
C ARG A 113 5.50 -13.12 6.98
N ILE A 114 6.04 -12.13 6.29
CA ILE A 114 7.04 -12.33 5.24
C ILE A 114 8.42 -12.11 5.85
N ASP A 115 9.28 -13.11 5.72
CA ASP A 115 10.63 -13.08 6.26
C ASP A 115 11.58 -12.29 5.32
N PHE A 116 12.88 -12.35 5.57
CA PHE A 116 13.93 -11.74 4.74
C PHE A 116 13.75 -12.11 3.25
N PRO A 117 14.02 -11.21 2.29
CA PRO A 117 13.81 -11.48 0.87
C PRO A 117 14.50 -12.78 0.43
N GLY A 118 13.76 -13.66 -0.22
CA GLY A 118 14.18 -15.01 -0.62
C GLY A 118 13.87 -16.11 0.41
N GLU A 119 13.40 -15.75 1.59
CA GLU A 119 12.94 -16.68 2.61
C GLU A 119 11.42 -16.88 2.56
N ALA A 120 10.90 -17.68 3.49
CA ALA A 120 9.51 -18.11 3.50
C ALA A 120 8.53 -16.99 3.92
N ALA A 121 7.32 -17.10 3.40
CA ALA A 121 6.13 -16.52 4.01
C ALA A 121 5.45 -17.59 4.87
N VAL A 122 5.01 -17.19 6.07
CA VAL A 122 4.24 -18.03 6.99
C VAL A 122 3.03 -17.27 7.48
N TRP A 123 2.03 -17.97 8.01
CA TRP A 123 0.96 -17.33 8.76
C TRP A 123 0.72 -17.99 10.11
N TYR A 124 0.21 -17.21 11.04
CA TYR A 124 -0.06 -17.58 12.42
C TYR A 124 -1.57 -17.59 12.64
N GLU A 125 -2.11 -18.73 13.07
CA GLU A 125 -3.52 -18.92 13.37
C GLU A 125 -3.87 -18.35 14.74
N ASN A 126 -4.84 -17.43 14.76
CA ASN A 126 -5.30 -16.79 15.98
C ASN A 126 -5.93 -17.83 16.94
N PRO A 127 -5.50 -17.89 18.22
CA PRO A 127 -5.98 -18.87 19.18
C PRO A 127 -7.36 -18.54 19.76
N LYS A 128 -8.05 -17.53 19.20
CA LYS A 128 -9.44 -17.16 19.51
C LYS A 128 -9.59 -16.59 20.91
N GLY A 129 -8.69 -15.68 21.26
CA GLY A 129 -8.65 -15.01 22.57
C GLY A 129 -8.07 -15.85 23.71
N LYS A 130 -7.49 -17.02 23.42
CA LYS A 130 -6.74 -17.80 24.43
C LYS A 130 -5.33 -17.25 24.60
N GLU A 131 -4.83 -17.27 25.82
CA GLU A 131 -3.45 -16.91 26.15
C GLU A 131 -2.48 -18.06 25.80
N GLU A 132 -2.29 -18.31 24.50
CA GLU A 132 -1.35 -19.30 23.97
C GLU A 132 -0.62 -18.76 22.74
N LEU A 133 0.53 -19.36 22.43
CA LEU A 133 1.25 -19.05 21.19
C LEU A 133 0.45 -19.54 19.98
N TRP A 134 0.46 -18.75 18.93
CA TRP A 134 -0.29 -18.98 17.71
C TRP A 134 0.32 -20.12 16.92
N LYS A 135 -0.52 -20.92 16.28
CA LYS A 135 -0.06 -22.04 15.47
C LYS A 135 0.47 -21.50 14.14
N GLU A 136 1.74 -21.76 13.84
CA GLU A 136 2.35 -21.42 12.56
C GLU A 136 1.95 -22.41 11.47
N HIS A 137 1.68 -21.89 10.27
CA HIS A 137 1.43 -22.64 9.05
C HIS A 137 2.30 -22.09 7.92
N PRO A 138 2.90 -22.96 7.09
CA PRO A 138 3.62 -22.50 5.89
C PRO A 138 2.65 -21.87 4.90
N LEU A 139 3.03 -20.73 4.32
CA LEU A 139 2.31 -20.08 3.21
C LEU A 139 3.05 -20.32 1.90
N TYR A 140 4.33 -19.92 1.85
CA TYR A 140 5.16 -20.10 0.67
C TYR A 140 6.65 -20.14 1.00
N ALA A 141 7.44 -20.84 0.19
CA ALA A 141 8.84 -21.15 0.51
C ALA A 141 9.86 -20.05 0.14
N SER A 142 9.48 -19.10 -0.70
CA SER A 142 10.39 -18.06 -1.20
C SER A 142 9.63 -16.83 -1.69
N VAL A 143 9.75 -15.71 -0.97
CA VAL A 143 9.25 -14.41 -1.42
C VAL A 143 10.45 -13.50 -1.66
N GLY A 144 10.81 -13.26 -2.92
CA GLY A 144 12.05 -12.57 -3.28
C GLY A 144 12.00 -11.04 -3.22
N ASN A 145 10.80 -10.45 -3.20
CA ASN A 145 10.65 -9.00 -3.18
C ASN A 145 10.97 -8.43 -1.80
N GLU A 146 11.52 -7.23 -1.75
CA GLU A 146 11.57 -6.43 -0.52
C GLU A 146 10.23 -5.81 -0.16
N SER A 147 9.39 -5.56 -1.17
CA SER A 147 8.09 -4.91 -1.02
C SER A 147 7.00 -5.68 -1.79
N PRO A 148 6.72 -6.95 -1.44
CA PRO A 148 5.60 -7.70 -2.00
C PRO A 148 4.27 -7.01 -1.69
N ARG A 149 3.23 -7.37 -2.44
CA ARG A 149 1.94 -6.68 -2.41
C ARG A 149 0.84 -7.63 -1.94
N PHE A 150 0.02 -7.15 -1.01
CA PHE A 150 -1.23 -7.78 -0.62
C PHE A 150 -2.38 -7.09 -1.35
N VAL A 151 -2.96 -7.75 -2.34
CA VAL A 151 -3.99 -7.19 -3.24
C VAL A 151 -4.97 -8.28 -3.64
N ASP A 152 -6.24 -7.93 -3.87
CA ASP A 152 -7.22 -8.83 -4.48
C ASP A 152 -6.89 -8.98 -5.97
N MET A 153 -6.29 -10.11 -6.35
CA MET A 153 -5.78 -10.31 -7.71
C MET A 153 -6.89 -10.70 -8.67
N ASP A 154 -7.85 -11.52 -8.23
CA ASP A 154 -8.88 -12.10 -9.07
C ASP A 154 -10.28 -11.49 -8.92
N GLY A 155 -10.40 -10.47 -8.06
CA GLY A 155 -11.62 -9.70 -7.85
C GLY A 155 -12.67 -10.45 -7.03
N ASP A 156 -12.28 -11.47 -6.26
CA ASP A 156 -13.21 -12.25 -5.43
C ASP A 156 -13.52 -11.59 -4.07
N GLY A 157 -12.89 -10.45 -3.78
CA GLY A 157 -13.05 -9.69 -2.54
C GLY A 157 -12.14 -10.17 -1.41
N ARG A 158 -11.26 -11.15 -1.63
CA ARG A 158 -10.22 -11.57 -0.70
C ARG A 158 -8.86 -11.05 -1.14
N ILE A 159 -8.00 -10.83 -0.16
CA ILE A 159 -6.64 -10.36 -0.41
C ILE A 159 -5.72 -11.54 -0.69
N ASP A 160 -4.97 -11.44 -1.78
CA ASP A 160 -3.96 -12.39 -2.22
C ASP A 160 -2.54 -11.83 -2.02
N LEU A 161 -1.52 -12.67 -2.22
CA LEU A 161 -0.12 -12.25 -2.18
C LEU A 161 0.49 -12.22 -3.58
N LEU A 162 0.84 -11.03 -4.06
CA LEU A 162 1.60 -10.80 -5.29
C LEU A 162 3.09 -10.64 -4.96
N CYS A 163 3.93 -11.50 -5.54
CA CYS A 163 5.37 -11.49 -5.33
C CYS A 163 6.16 -12.21 -6.43
N ASN A 164 7.46 -12.38 -6.24
CA ASN A 164 8.28 -13.29 -7.00
C ASN A 164 8.74 -14.47 -6.15
N ASP A 165 8.83 -15.62 -6.81
CA ASP A 165 9.51 -16.82 -6.33
C ASP A 165 10.97 -16.76 -6.79
N SER A 166 11.86 -16.25 -5.93
CA SER A 166 13.28 -16.12 -6.26
C SER A 166 14.03 -17.44 -6.40
N LYS A 167 13.55 -18.53 -5.78
CA LYS A 167 14.13 -19.87 -5.94
C LYS A 167 13.67 -20.52 -7.24
N GLY A 168 12.40 -20.31 -7.62
CA GLY A 168 11.85 -20.77 -8.89
C GLY A 168 12.16 -19.87 -10.09
N ASN A 169 12.67 -18.65 -9.87
CA ASN A 169 12.85 -17.61 -10.89
C ASN A 169 11.54 -17.27 -11.62
N ARG A 170 10.48 -16.97 -10.86
CA ARG A 170 9.15 -16.67 -11.41
C ARG A 170 8.51 -15.46 -10.74
N MET A 171 7.68 -14.73 -11.48
CA MET A 171 6.64 -13.87 -10.92
C MET A 171 5.41 -14.71 -10.64
N VAL A 172 4.82 -14.57 -9.45
CA VAL A 172 3.68 -15.38 -9.00
C VAL A 172 2.68 -14.52 -8.24
N TRP A 173 1.44 -14.98 -8.21
CA TRP A 173 0.51 -14.58 -7.16
C TRP A 173 -0.03 -15.82 -6.46
N LEU A 174 -0.35 -15.66 -5.18
CA LEU A 174 -0.85 -16.72 -4.34
C LEU A 174 -2.26 -16.37 -3.93
N GLU A 175 -3.21 -17.18 -4.42
CA GLU A 175 -4.64 -17.09 -4.14
C GLU A 175 -4.91 -17.55 -2.71
N SER A 176 -5.59 -16.71 -1.95
CA SER A 176 -5.95 -17.01 -0.57
C SER A 176 -7.02 -18.13 -0.49
N PRO A 177 -7.11 -18.87 0.64
CA PRO A 177 -8.09 -19.93 0.77
C PRO A 177 -9.55 -19.44 0.64
N LYS A 178 -10.28 -19.98 -0.35
CA LYS A 178 -11.65 -19.55 -0.68
C LYS A 178 -12.76 -20.17 0.17
N LYS A 179 -12.45 -21.18 0.97
CA LYS A 179 -13.45 -21.90 1.76
C LYS A 179 -13.08 -21.89 3.25
N LYS A 180 -14.11 -21.79 4.09
CA LYS A 180 -13.96 -21.94 5.53
C LYS A 180 -13.23 -23.23 5.91
N GLY A 181 -12.18 -23.08 6.70
CA GLY A 181 -11.29 -24.14 7.19
C GLY A 181 -10.22 -24.58 6.17
N ALA A 182 -10.20 -24.04 4.95
CA ALA A 182 -9.10 -24.28 4.03
C ALA A 182 -7.87 -23.46 4.43
N LEU A 183 -6.68 -24.05 4.28
CA LEU A 183 -5.41 -23.46 4.68
C LEU A 183 -4.44 -23.31 3.52
N ASP A 184 -4.67 -24.03 2.42
CA ASP A 184 -3.78 -24.09 1.27
C ASP A 184 -3.99 -22.87 0.37
N TRP A 185 -2.87 -22.21 0.04
CA TRP A 185 -2.82 -21.14 -0.95
C TRP A 185 -2.55 -21.73 -2.34
N THR A 186 -3.29 -21.28 -3.36
CA THR A 186 -3.06 -21.71 -4.75
C THR A 186 -2.03 -20.80 -5.40
N VAL A 187 -0.97 -21.37 -5.99
CA VAL A 187 0.06 -20.58 -6.67
C VAL A 187 -0.27 -20.46 -8.15
N HIS A 188 -0.32 -19.24 -8.65
CA HIS A 188 -0.50 -18.91 -10.06
C HIS A 188 0.76 -18.23 -10.59
N VAL A 189 1.25 -18.68 -11.75
CA VAL A 189 2.48 -18.15 -12.36
C VAL A 189 2.09 -17.03 -13.32
N ILE A 190 2.62 -15.83 -13.06
CA ILE A 190 2.49 -14.67 -13.97
C ILE A 190 3.52 -14.77 -15.09
N SER A 191 4.76 -15.15 -14.73
CA SER A 191 5.86 -15.29 -15.68
C SER A 191 7.00 -16.13 -15.13
N ASP A 192 7.69 -16.86 -16.01
CA ASP A 192 8.95 -17.56 -15.75
C ASP A 192 10.17 -16.96 -16.47
N VAL A 193 10.05 -15.72 -16.96
CA VAL A 193 11.15 -15.01 -17.63
C VAL A 193 12.13 -14.47 -16.57
N LYS A 194 13.27 -15.15 -16.43
CA LYS A 194 14.28 -14.94 -15.37
C LYS A 194 14.75 -13.49 -15.15
N ASP A 195 14.86 -12.71 -16.21
CA ASP A 195 15.42 -11.35 -16.12
C ASP A 195 14.34 -10.28 -15.89
N ARG A 196 13.11 -10.67 -15.55
CA ARG A 196 11.97 -9.77 -15.35
C ARG A 196 11.42 -9.88 -13.93
N ALA A 197 12.16 -9.27 -12.99
CA ALA A 197 11.77 -9.12 -11.59
C ALA A 197 11.70 -10.43 -10.78
N THR A 198 12.40 -11.50 -11.21
CA THR A 198 12.29 -12.81 -10.54
C THR A 198 13.40 -13.15 -9.55
N HIS A 199 14.34 -12.26 -9.24
CA HIS A 199 15.48 -12.57 -8.37
C HIS A 199 15.24 -12.19 -6.90
N GLN A 200 16.16 -12.56 -6.02
CA GLN A 200 16.13 -12.12 -4.61
C GLN A 200 16.46 -10.62 -4.54
N PHE A 201 15.81 -9.88 -3.63
CA PHE A 201 15.90 -8.42 -3.54
C PHE A 201 15.30 -7.70 -4.75
N THR A 202 14.24 -8.26 -5.35
CA THR A 202 13.52 -7.55 -6.40
C THR A 202 12.83 -6.32 -5.79
N HIS A 203 13.19 -5.16 -6.34
CA HIS A 203 12.62 -3.84 -6.06
C HIS A 203 11.56 -3.45 -7.11
N GLY A 204 10.61 -2.61 -6.72
CA GLY A 204 9.57 -2.10 -7.59
C GLY A 204 8.49 -3.12 -7.90
N LEU A 205 7.37 -3.06 -7.16
CA LEU A 205 6.20 -3.90 -7.43
C LEU A 205 4.90 -3.08 -7.33
N GLY A 206 4.19 -2.99 -8.45
CA GLY A 206 2.92 -2.29 -8.58
C GLY A 206 1.81 -3.20 -9.09
N TYR A 207 0.57 -2.74 -8.89
CA TYR A 207 -0.64 -3.41 -9.38
C TYR A 207 -1.68 -2.36 -9.74
N ALA A 208 -1.93 -2.15 -11.03
CA ALA A 208 -2.88 -1.16 -11.56
C ALA A 208 -3.13 -1.41 -13.06
N ASP A 209 -4.27 -0.97 -13.58
CA ASP A 209 -4.62 -1.05 -15.01
C ASP A 209 -3.85 0.02 -15.80
N MET A 210 -2.74 -0.38 -16.44
CA MET A 210 -1.82 0.51 -17.15
C MET A 210 -2.29 0.85 -18.55
N ASN A 211 -3.08 -0.03 -19.18
CA ASN A 211 -3.58 0.14 -20.55
C ASN A 211 -5.05 0.57 -20.62
N LYS A 212 -5.70 0.77 -19.47
CA LYS A 212 -7.11 1.19 -19.32
C LYS A 212 -8.10 0.19 -19.92
N ASP A 213 -7.77 -1.09 -19.92
CA ASP A 213 -8.61 -2.15 -20.47
C ASP A 213 -9.59 -2.77 -19.45
N GLY A 214 -9.56 -2.26 -18.21
CA GLY A 214 -10.36 -2.69 -17.08
C GLY A 214 -9.78 -3.87 -16.30
N LYS A 215 -8.58 -4.36 -16.64
CA LYS A 215 -7.87 -5.43 -15.90
C LYS A 215 -6.58 -4.86 -15.33
N PRO A 216 -6.33 -5.02 -14.01
CA PRO A 216 -5.07 -4.56 -13.46
C PRO A 216 -3.87 -5.39 -13.95
N ASP A 217 -2.76 -4.69 -14.15
CA ASP A 217 -1.48 -5.21 -14.60
C ASP A 217 -0.48 -5.30 -13.44
N VAL A 218 0.56 -6.12 -13.59
CA VAL A 218 1.65 -6.22 -12.61
C VAL A 218 2.84 -5.41 -13.06
N ILE A 219 3.15 -4.35 -12.33
CA ILE A 219 4.18 -3.36 -12.68
C ILE A 219 5.49 -3.71 -11.99
N THR A 220 6.59 -3.59 -12.73
CA THR A 220 7.97 -3.70 -12.25
C THR A 220 8.77 -2.53 -12.80
N ARG A 221 10.00 -2.29 -12.32
CA ARG A 221 10.79 -1.14 -12.80
C ARG A 221 11.08 -1.11 -14.30
N THR A 222 11.20 -2.28 -14.93
CA THR A 222 11.64 -2.39 -16.33
C THR A 222 10.49 -2.67 -17.30
N GLY A 223 9.25 -2.67 -16.81
CA GLY A 223 8.07 -2.98 -17.58
C GLY A 223 6.94 -3.55 -16.74
N TRP A 224 5.86 -3.93 -17.39
CA TRP A 224 4.67 -4.46 -16.75
C TRP A 224 4.14 -5.67 -17.51
N TRP A 225 3.48 -6.55 -16.76
CA TRP A 225 2.79 -7.73 -17.25
C TRP A 225 1.30 -7.43 -17.38
N GLU A 226 0.79 -7.52 -18.61
CA GLU A 226 -0.62 -7.24 -18.92
C GLU A 226 -1.55 -8.30 -18.33
N GLY A 227 -2.53 -7.86 -17.55
CA GLY A 227 -3.56 -8.70 -16.96
C GLY A 227 -4.36 -9.43 -18.05
N PRO A 228 -4.35 -10.78 -18.10
CA PRO A 228 -5.07 -11.50 -19.13
C PRO A 228 -6.59 -11.51 -18.84
N ALA A 229 -7.40 -11.77 -19.87
CA ALA A 229 -8.85 -11.92 -19.72
C ALA A 229 -9.27 -13.00 -18.70
N ASN A 230 -8.42 -14.03 -18.53
CA ASN A 230 -8.53 -15.02 -17.46
C ASN A 230 -7.21 -15.02 -16.68
N ILE A 231 -7.23 -14.45 -15.46
CA ILE A 231 -6.04 -14.31 -14.61
C ILE A 231 -5.43 -15.65 -14.15
N GLN A 232 -6.23 -16.73 -14.23
CA GLN A 232 -5.82 -18.10 -13.90
C GLN A 232 -5.37 -18.90 -15.14
N ALA A 233 -5.30 -18.28 -16.31
CA ALA A 233 -4.84 -18.95 -17.52
C ALA A 233 -3.36 -19.34 -17.40
N GLU A 234 -3.01 -20.51 -17.95
CA GLU A 234 -1.63 -20.94 -18.04
C GLU A 234 -0.84 -20.12 -19.07
N GLY A 235 0.47 -19.99 -18.83
CA GLY A 235 1.39 -19.26 -19.70
C GLY A 235 1.72 -17.87 -19.18
N ASN A 236 2.77 -17.28 -19.73
CA ASN A 236 3.22 -15.96 -19.31
C ASN A 236 2.24 -14.89 -19.76
N TRP A 237 1.99 -13.92 -18.89
CA TRP A 237 1.28 -12.69 -19.25
C TRP A 237 2.04 -11.95 -20.37
N THR A 238 1.35 -11.07 -21.10
CA THR A 238 1.99 -10.27 -22.14
C THR A 238 2.90 -9.24 -21.48
N TRP A 239 4.11 -9.04 -22.01
CA TRP A 239 5.07 -8.10 -21.45
C TRP A 239 5.16 -6.80 -22.24
N HIS A 240 5.17 -5.69 -21.51
CA HIS A 240 5.38 -4.35 -22.06
C HIS A 240 6.58 -3.70 -21.38
N PRO A 241 7.66 -3.36 -22.11
CA PRO A 241 8.81 -2.69 -21.53
C PRO A 241 8.45 -1.25 -21.10
N ALA A 242 8.98 -0.82 -19.96
CA ALA A 242 8.85 0.54 -19.46
C ALA A 242 10.12 0.92 -18.70
N ASP A 243 10.55 2.18 -18.81
CA ASP A 243 11.61 2.70 -17.94
C ASP A 243 10.94 3.43 -16.77
N LEU A 244 10.80 2.73 -15.65
CA LEU A 244 10.22 3.27 -14.42
C LEU A 244 11.28 3.53 -13.35
N GLY A 245 12.52 3.75 -13.79
CA GLY A 245 13.61 4.24 -12.95
C GLY A 245 14.39 3.20 -12.15
N GLU A 246 15.02 3.70 -11.10
CA GLU A 246 15.96 2.98 -10.23
C GLU A 246 15.26 2.10 -9.18
N ASP A 247 16.03 1.27 -8.47
CA ASP A 247 15.53 0.42 -7.39
C ASP A 247 14.66 1.21 -6.40
N CYS A 248 13.42 0.76 -6.26
CA CYS A 248 12.37 1.42 -5.53
C CYS A 248 11.54 0.43 -4.71
N SER A 249 10.68 0.95 -3.84
CA SER A 249 9.78 0.15 -3.00
C SER A 249 8.47 -0.17 -3.74
N GLN A 250 7.30 -0.08 -3.08
CA GLN A 250 6.02 -0.27 -3.77
C GLN A 250 5.83 0.80 -4.85
N MET A 251 5.23 0.41 -5.97
CA MET A 251 4.86 1.32 -7.06
C MET A 251 3.35 1.53 -7.06
N TYR A 252 2.92 2.78 -7.23
CA TYR A 252 1.51 3.14 -7.40
C TYR A 252 1.30 3.77 -8.75
N ALA A 253 0.11 3.62 -9.33
CA ALA A 253 -0.17 4.18 -10.64
C ALA A 253 -1.52 4.91 -10.65
N MET A 254 -1.54 6.09 -11.27
CA MET A 254 -2.71 6.95 -11.43
C MET A 254 -2.41 8.04 -12.47
N ASP A 255 -3.44 8.63 -13.05
CA ASP A 255 -3.33 9.82 -13.91
C ASP A 255 -2.97 11.06 -13.05
N LEU A 256 -1.69 11.43 -13.03
CA LEU A 256 -1.15 12.50 -12.20
C LEU A 256 -1.25 13.87 -12.87
N ASP A 257 -1.07 13.95 -14.18
CA ASP A 257 -1.11 15.24 -14.88
C ASP A 257 -2.45 15.57 -15.54
N LYS A 258 -3.43 14.67 -15.44
CA LYS A 258 -4.79 14.78 -16.00
C LYS A 258 -4.81 14.78 -17.53
N ASP A 259 -3.82 14.17 -18.19
CA ASP A 259 -3.80 14.03 -19.64
C ASP A 259 -4.57 12.79 -20.15
N GLY A 260 -4.90 11.88 -19.24
CA GLY A 260 -5.69 10.70 -19.52
C GLY A 260 -4.89 9.46 -19.88
N ASP A 261 -3.59 9.37 -19.59
CA ASP A 261 -2.85 8.11 -19.48
C ASP A 261 -2.59 7.70 -18.01
N VAL A 262 -1.70 6.73 -17.76
CA VAL A 262 -1.44 6.20 -16.41
C VAL A 262 0.03 6.39 -16.07
N ASP A 263 0.27 7.28 -15.11
CA ASP A 263 1.59 7.56 -14.57
C ASP A 263 1.93 6.63 -13.41
N VAL A 264 3.22 6.54 -13.08
CA VAL A 264 3.70 5.69 -11.97
C VAL A 264 4.45 6.52 -10.94
N ILE A 265 4.12 6.35 -9.66
CA ILE A 265 4.87 6.87 -8.52
C ILE A 265 5.84 5.80 -8.03
N SER A 266 7.08 6.20 -7.75
CA SER A 266 8.08 5.36 -7.12
C SER A 266 8.93 6.14 -6.12
N ALA A 267 9.58 5.45 -5.19
CA ALA A 267 10.51 6.07 -4.24
C ALA A 267 11.75 5.21 -4.03
N SER A 268 12.90 5.86 -3.90
CA SER A 268 14.20 5.20 -3.90
C SER A 268 14.37 4.23 -2.73
N ALA A 269 14.80 3.01 -3.02
CA ALA A 269 15.26 2.09 -1.99
C ALA A 269 16.67 2.50 -1.48
N HIS A 270 17.62 2.79 -2.36
CA HIS A 270 19.05 2.87 -1.95
C HIS A 270 19.64 4.28 -1.99
N ASN A 271 18.89 5.28 -2.43
CA ASN A 271 19.41 6.62 -2.67
C ASN A 271 18.40 7.70 -2.22
N PHE A 272 18.70 8.96 -2.52
CA PHE A 272 17.77 10.08 -2.40
C PHE A 272 16.85 10.13 -3.61
N GLY A 273 15.54 10.25 -3.36
CA GLY A 273 14.59 10.52 -4.42
C GLY A 273 13.22 9.89 -4.20
N ILE A 274 12.21 10.69 -4.50
CA ILE A 274 10.82 10.28 -4.71
C ILE A 274 10.45 10.83 -6.08
N TRP A 275 9.81 10.01 -6.92
CA TRP A 275 9.59 10.33 -8.32
C TRP A 275 8.18 10.00 -8.78
N TRP A 276 7.79 10.63 -9.87
CA TRP A 276 6.76 10.09 -10.73
C TRP A 276 7.25 9.99 -12.18
N HIS A 277 6.67 9.04 -12.90
CA HIS A 277 7.02 8.65 -14.26
C HIS A 277 5.80 8.92 -15.12
N GLU A 278 5.88 10.00 -15.91
CA GLU A 278 4.87 10.43 -16.87
C GLU A 278 4.85 9.44 -18.02
N GLN A 279 3.72 8.77 -18.24
CA GLN A 279 3.52 8.07 -19.49
C GLN A 279 3.29 9.13 -20.58
N VAL A 280 3.81 8.87 -21.78
CA VAL A 280 3.60 9.77 -22.92
C VAL A 280 3.28 8.91 -24.13
N VAL A 281 2.04 9.00 -24.59
CA VAL A 281 1.53 8.27 -25.76
C VAL A 281 1.55 9.17 -27.00
N ASP A 282 2.30 8.78 -28.02
CA ASP A 282 2.32 9.50 -29.30
C ASP A 282 1.08 9.21 -30.17
N ALA A 283 0.93 9.96 -31.26
CA ALA A 283 -0.23 9.83 -32.17
C ALA A 283 -0.29 8.47 -32.92
N GLN A 284 0.77 7.68 -32.88
CA GLN A 284 0.85 6.33 -33.44
C GLN A 284 0.66 5.25 -32.37
N GLY A 285 0.44 5.62 -31.10
CA GLY A 285 0.31 4.71 -29.96
C GLY A 285 1.65 4.24 -29.38
N GLY A 286 2.77 4.86 -29.75
CA GLY A 286 4.07 4.63 -29.14
C GLY A 286 4.11 5.20 -27.72
N VAL A 287 4.57 4.39 -26.77
CA VAL A 287 4.69 4.79 -25.36
C VAL A 287 6.14 5.15 -25.04
N THR A 288 6.33 6.31 -24.42
CA THR A 288 7.60 6.74 -23.83
C THR A 288 7.38 7.19 -22.38
N TRP A 289 8.45 7.34 -21.61
CA TRP A 289 8.38 7.71 -20.21
C TRP A 289 9.23 8.95 -19.93
N LYS A 290 8.67 9.89 -19.17
CA LYS A 290 9.37 11.09 -18.72
C LYS A 290 9.39 11.13 -17.20
N HIS A 291 10.58 11.34 -16.64
CA HIS A 291 10.82 11.21 -15.20
C HIS A 291 10.80 12.57 -14.51
N HIS A 292 10.11 12.65 -13.39
CA HIS A 292 9.98 13.86 -12.59
C HIS A 292 10.36 13.59 -11.14
N GLU A 293 11.07 14.54 -10.54
CA GLU A 293 11.42 14.50 -9.12
C GLU A 293 10.31 15.16 -8.29
N ILE A 294 9.76 14.41 -7.34
CA ILE A 294 8.85 14.90 -6.30
C ILE A 294 9.67 15.54 -5.17
N LEU A 295 10.69 14.82 -4.69
CA LEU A 295 11.56 15.25 -3.60
C LEU A 295 12.90 14.52 -3.65
N LYS A 296 13.97 15.16 -3.16
CA LYS A 296 15.31 14.55 -3.00
C LYS A 296 16.03 14.95 -1.70
N SER A 297 15.29 15.33 -0.66
CA SER A 297 15.88 15.82 0.59
C SER A 297 16.28 14.71 1.58
N PHE A 298 15.76 13.49 1.42
CA PHE A 298 16.14 12.33 2.23
C PHE A 298 16.19 11.06 1.38
N SER A 299 16.86 10.03 1.92
CA SER A 299 17.11 8.77 1.24
C SER A 299 16.31 7.60 1.83
N GLN A 300 16.38 6.46 1.15
CA GLN A 300 15.92 5.15 1.64
C GLN A 300 14.42 5.03 1.93
N THR A 301 13.60 5.59 1.05
CA THR A 301 12.13 5.49 1.04
C THR A 301 11.65 4.09 0.65
N HIS A 302 11.78 3.13 1.56
CA HIS A 302 11.47 1.70 1.33
C HIS A 302 10.00 1.29 1.54
N GLY A 303 9.14 2.22 1.95
CA GLY A 303 7.71 1.98 2.12
C GLY A 303 6.91 3.16 1.59
N LEU A 304 5.88 2.89 0.78
CA LEU A 304 4.91 3.90 0.34
C LEU A 304 3.51 3.49 0.79
N GLY A 305 2.69 4.47 1.12
CA GLY A 305 1.24 4.36 1.23
C GLY A 305 0.59 5.46 0.40
N LEU A 306 -0.57 5.16 -0.21
CA LEU A 306 -1.31 6.10 -1.03
C LEU A 306 -2.73 6.23 -0.47
N VAL A 307 -3.10 7.40 0.06
CA VAL A 307 -4.34 7.63 0.82
C VAL A 307 -4.75 9.10 0.78
N ASP A 308 -6.04 9.41 0.79
CA ASP A 308 -6.53 10.79 0.93
C ASP A 308 -6.37 11.25 2.39
N MET A 309 -5.24 11.90 2.71
CA MET A 309 -4.80 12.22 4.07
C MET A 309 -5.54 13.42 4.65
N ASN A 310 -5.78 14.43 3.82
CA ASN A 310 -6.42 15.68 4.21
C ASN A 310 -7.93 15.71 3.88
N ARG A 311 -8.45 14.66 3.23
CA ARG A 311 -9.85 14.49 2.82
C ARG A 311 -10.29 15.51 1.77
N ASP A 312 -9.39 15.91 0.89
CA ASP A 312 -9.66 16.80 -0.23
C ASP A 312 -10.12 16.05 -1.50
N GLY A 313 -10.18 14.71 -1.44
CA GLY A 313 -10.63 13.84 -2.51
C GLY A 313 -9.51 13.38 -3.45
N ASN A 314 -8.26 13.77 -3.20
CA ASN A 314 -7.09 13.29 -3.93
C ASN A 314 -6.28 12.35 -3.05
N LEU A 315 -5.68 11.32 -3.65
CA LEU A 315 -4.80 10.45 -2.90
C LEU A 315 -3.43 11.11 -2.72
N ASP A 316 -3.00 11.20 -1.47
CA ASP A 316 -1.71 11.72 -1.03
C ASP A 316 -0.72 10.58 -0.77
N LEU A 317 0.58 10.89 -0.87
CA LEU A 317 1.64 9.92 -0.60
C LEU A 317 2.07 9.99 0.87
N VAL A 318 2.17 8.86 1.55
CA VAL A 318 2.78 8.74 2.88
C VAL A 318 4.03 7.87 2.76
N THR A 319 5.17 8.41 3.18
CA THR A 319 6.44 7.67 3.16
C THR A 319 7.44 8.30 4.12
N GLY A 320 8.60 7.68 4.26
CA GLY A 320 9.65 8.14 5.15
C GLY A 320 10.93 7.36 4.91
N LYS A 321 11.97 7.74 5.62
CA LYS A 321 13.25 7.06 5.55
C LYS A 321 13.22 5.75 6.33
N ARG A 322 13.63 4.66 5.70
CA ARG A 322 13.98 3.42 6.40
C ARG A 322 15.28 3.65 7.16
N PHE A 323 15.13 3.85 8.46
CA PHE A 323 16.27 4.12 9.33
C PHE A 323 17.25 2.96 9.27
N PHE A 324 18.48 3.26 8.90
CA PHE A 324 19.58 2.31 8.88
C PHE A 324 19.33 1.10 7.96
N ALA A 325 18.70 1.28 6.78
CA ALA A 325 18.22 0.17 5.94
C ALA A 325 19.31 -0.86 5.70
N HIS A 326 20.50 -0.41 5.26
CA HIS A 326 21.63 -1.26 4.89
C HIS A 326 22.84 -1.05 5.81
N HIS A 327 22.61 -0.93 7.12
CA HIS A 327 23.67 -0.99 8.14
C HIS A 327 24.77 0.07 8.00
N GLY A 328 24.43 1.26 7.51
CA GLY A 328 25.39 2.35 7.32
C GLY A 328 26.00 2.45 5.94
N HIS A 329 25.55 1.65 4.98
CA HIS A 329 26.14 1.61 3.63
C HIS A 329 25.48 2.56 2.63
N ASP A 330 24.25 3.00 2.88
CA ASP A 330 23.53 3.87 1.95
C ASP A 330 23.84 5.37 2.18
N PRO A 331 23.69 6.20 1.13
CA PRO A 331 23.73 7.65 1.26
C PRO A 331 22.74 8.15 2.32
N GLY A 332 23.19 9.12 3.12
CA GLY A 332 22.35 9.76 4.13
C GLY A 332 21.96 8.87 5.31
N GLU A 333 22.55 7.68 5.52
CA GLU A 333 22.12 6.74 6.58
C GLU A 333 21.98 7.38 7.98
N TYR A 334 22.89 8.29 8.33
CA TYR A 334 22.94 8.94 9.63
C TYR A 334 22.03 10.18 9.76
N ASP A 335 21.37 10.59 8.67
CA ASP A 335 20.40 11.69 8.68
C ASP A 335 19.14 11.31 9.48
N PRO A 336 18.33 12.29 9.92
CA PRO A 336 17.12 12.02 10.70
C PRO A 336 16.19 10.97 10.06
N ALA A 337 15.57 10.14 10.91
CA ALA A 337 14.62 9.12 10.49
C ALA A 337 13.25 9.78 10.27
N VAL A 338 13.08 10.41 9.11
CA VAL A 338 11.89 11.19 8.83
C VAL A 338 10.69 10.37 8.38
N LEU A 339 9.50 10.86 8.72
CA LEU A 339 8.20 10.42 8.23
C LEU A 339 7.44 11.64 7.71
N TYR A 340 6.89 11.54 6.50
CA TYR A 340 6.21 12.61 5.79
C TYR A 340 4.91 12.12 5.18
N TRP A 341 3.98 13.05 4.97
CA TRP A 341 2.99 12.91 3.90
C TRP A 341 3.17 14.03 2.88
N PHE A 342 2.79 13.77 1.63
CA PHE A 342 2.94 14.66 0.50
C PHE A 342 1.58 14.92 -0.10
N GLU A 343 1.10 16.15 0.07
CA GLU A 343 -0.19 16.59 -0.41
C GLU A 343 -0.16 16.71 -1.93
N TYR A 344 -0.94 15.88 -2.61
CA TYR A 344 -1.01 15.87 -4.06
C TYR A 344 -1.93 17.00 -4.55
N LYS A 345 -1.40 17.88 -5.39
CA LYS A 345 -2.16 18.92 -6.08
C LYS A 345 -2.26 18.59 -7.57
N PRO A 346 -3.43 18.08 -8.04
CA PRO A 346 -3.62 17.65 -9.41
C PRO A 346 -3.64 18.83 -10.39
N GLY A 347 -3.26 18.54 -11.63
CA GLY A 347 -3.36 19.44 -12.77
C GLY A 347 -2.29 19.11 -13.80
N LYS A 348 -2.28 19.82 -14.94
CA LYS A 348 -1.32 19.62 -16.05
C LYS A 348 0.16 19.70 -15.67
N THR A 349 0.44 20.20 -14.48
CA THR A 349 1.77 20.19 -13.89
C THR A 349 1.54 19.87 -12.42
N PRO A 350 1.45 18.58 -12.07
CA PRO A 350 1.12 18.17 -10.72
C PRO A 350 2.21 18.64 -9.76
N THR A 351 1.80 19.00 -8.55
CA THR A 351 2.75 19.38 -7.49
C THR A 351 2.46 18.61 -6.22
N TRP A 352 3.49 18.46 -5.38
CA TRP A 352 3.44 17.72 -4.14
C TRP A 352 3.95 18.62 -3.02
N ILE A 353 3.15 18.85 -1.99
CA ILE A 353 3.52 19.69 -0.85
C ILE A 353 3.96 18.78 0.30
N PRO A 354 5.24 18.78 0.70
CA PRO A 354 5.72 17.93 1.78
C PRO A 354 5.30 18.47 3.15
N HIS A 355 4.80 17.57 3.99
CA HIS A 355 4.44 17.84 5.38
C HIS A 355 5.17 16.85 6.29
N GLU A 356 6.12 17.35 7.10
CA GLU A 356 6.84 16.52 8.08
C GLU A 356 5.89 16.09 9.19
N ILE A 357 5.83 14.78 9.45
CA ILE A 357 5.06 14.19 10.54
C ILE A 357 5.95 14.02 11.76
N ASP A 358 7.16 13.48 11.56
CA ASP A 358 8.15 13.22 12.60
C ASP A 358 9.55 13.07 11.98
N ASN A 359 10.60 13.30 12.76
CA ASN A 359 11.99 13.16 12.33
C ASN A 359 12.80 12.11 13.09
N ASP A 360 12.14 11.32 13.94
CA ASP A 360 12.77 10.29 14.76
C ASP A 360 11.90 9.02 14.86
N SER A 361 11.23 8.65 13.78
CA SER A 361 10.46 7.41 13.66
C SER A 361 10.85 6.62 12.42
N GLY A 362 11.09 7.31 11.31
CA GLY A 362 11.29 6.72 9.99
C GLY A 362 10.05 6.01 9.45
N ASN A 363 10.24 5.29 8.37
CA ASN A 363 9.27 4.37 7.78
C ASN A 363 9.99 3.11 7.32
N GLY A 364 9.52 1.93 7.70
CA GLY A 364 10.16 0.68 7.26
C GLY A 364 9.81 0.31 5.83
N LEU A 365 9.50 -0.97 5.62
CA LEU A 365 9.09 -1.53 4.33
C LEU A 365 7.58 -1.45 4.09
N GLN A 366 6.81 -1.01 5.08
CA GLN A 366 5.35 -1.00 5.05
C GLN A 366 4.77 0.22 5.75
N THR A 367 3.90 0.93 5.04
CA THR A 367 3.17 2.10 5.55
C THR A 367 1.70 1.74 5.72
N ASN A 368 1.21 1.65 6.95
CA ASN A 368 -0.22 1.45 7.20
C ASN A 368 -0.86 2.82 7.46
N ALA A 369 -1.67 3.31 6.52
CA ALA A 369 -2.41 4.55 6.68
C ALA A 369 -3.93 4.25 6.69
N ILE A 370 -4.53 4.29 7.86
CA ILE A 370 -5.89 3.79 8.13
C ILE A 370 -6.49 4.45 9.37
N ASP A 371 -7.81 4.58 9.42
CA ASP A 371 -8.55 5.05 10.59
C ASP A 371 -8.53 3.99 11.72
N MET A 372 -7.67 4.18 12.73
CA MET A 372 -7.47 3.23 13.83
C MET A 372 -8.54 3.37 14.91
N ASN A 373 -9.08 4.57 15.11
CA ASN A 373 -9.98 4.91 16.22
C ASN A 373 -11.45 5.15 15.79
N LYS A 374 -11.76 4.99 14.50
CA LYS A 374 -13.08 5.14 13.86
C LYS A 374 -13.62 6.57 13.88
N ASP A 375 -12.74 7.58 13.91
CA ASP A 375 -13.13 8.99 13.91
C ASP A 375 -13.17 9.63 12.50
N LYS A 376 -12.87 8.83 11.47
CA LYS A 376 -12.81 9.18 10.04
C LYS A 376 -11.62 10.05 9.66
N LEU A 377 -10.56 10.02 10.45
CA LEU A 377 -9.26 10.57 10.15
C LEU A 377 -8.29 9.44 9.80
N VAL A 378 -7.26 9.75 9.01
CA VAL A 378 -6.26 8.77 8.58
C VAL A 378 -5.13 8.79 9.59
N ASP A 379 -5.00 7.71 10.35
CA ASP A 379 -3.85 7.51 11.23
C ASP A 379 -2.73 6.75 10.50
N ILE A 380 -1.54 6.72 11.08
CA ILE A 380 -0.38 6.02 10.49
C ILE A 380 0.26 5.08 11.51
N VAL A 381 0.54 3.84 11.10
CA VAL A 381 1.34 2.86 11.84
C VAL A 381 2.56 2.47 11.01
N VAL A 382 3.74 2.60 11.61
CA VAL A 382 5.03 2.24 10.99
C VAL A 382 5.88 1.40 11.95
N SER A 383 6.69 0.52 11.38
CA SER A 383 7.71 -0.25 12.09
C SER A 383 9.02 -0.20 11.33
N ASN A 384 10.14 -0.11 12.04
CA ASN A 384 11.48 -0.28 11.49
C ASN A 384 12.51 -0.51 12.62
N LYS A 385 13.80 -0.37 12.30
CA LYS A 385 14.93 -0.44 13.24
C LYS A 385 14.86 0.49 14.46
N LYS A 386 14.08 1.57 14.43
CA LYS A 386 13.81 2.44 15.59
C LYS A 386 12.69 1.93 16.51
N GLY A 387 11.88 0.98 16.05
CA GLY A 387 10.74 0.44 16.79
C GLY A 387 9.42 0.59 16.04
N VAL A 388 8.32 0.58 16.80
CA VAL A 388 6.95 0.67 16.29
C VAL A 388 6.31 1.96 16.79
N PHE A 389 5.70 2.71 15.87
CA PHE A 389 5.10 4.00 16.14
C PHE A 389 3.69 4.07 15.57
N PHE A 390 2.80 4.70 16.33
CA PHE A 390 1.44 5.03 15.91
C PHE A 390 1.26 6.55 15.95
N PHE A 391 0.80 7.12 14.84
CA PHE A 391 0.53 8.54 14.68
C PHE A 391 -0.97 8.73 14.52
N GLU A 392 -1.62 9.14 15.61
CA GLU A 392 -3.05 9.42 15.65
C GLU A 392 -3.29 10.81 15.06
N GLN A 393 -4.05 10.92 13.98
CA GLN A 393 -4.44 12.21 13.42
C GLN A 393 -5.43 12.88 14.39
N ILE A 394 -5.17 14.15 14.72
CA ILE A 394 -5.95 14.93 15.70
C ILE A 394 -6.60 16.15 15.05
N LYS A 395 -7.74 16.56 15.60
CA LYS A 395 -8.54 17.70 15.14
C LYS A 395 -8.01 19.06 15.57
#